data_AF-A0A7J4UL60-F1
#
_entry.id   AF-A0A7J4UL60-F1
#
_cell.length_a   1.000
_cell.length_b   1.000
_cell.length_c   1.000
_cell.angle_alpha   90.00
_cell.angle_beta   90.00
_cell.angle_gamma   90.00
#
_symmetry.space_group_name_H-M   'P 1'
#
loop_
_entity.id
_entity.type
_entity.pdbx_description
1 polymer ?
#
loop_
_entity_poly.entity_id
_entity_poly.type
_entity_poly.pdbx_seq_one_letter_code
_entity_poly.pdbx_strand_id
1 'polypeptide(L)'
;MWNDTIAVLTYFMEKGSSETSTGKIAADVHCSQQTVSRKLKEMEDAGFVVRKITGNGIKVKISEKGLSLLKQQYHLLEHYFGNSKKGIVGTVVSGLGEGKYYMSLQGYKEQFASKLGYTPFEGTLNLQVDKEKRDVFVSSLQRIMISGFVTKERTFGGLVAYPITISVNGKKVEGHVIFPERTTHTKDTAEVIANANLRERLELNDNDEVTLS
;
A
#
# COMPACT_ATOMS: atom_id res chain seq x y z
N MET A 1 -5.52 12.03 -24.96
CA MET A 1 -5.58 12.40 -23.52
C MET A 1 -6.73 11.69 -22.81
N TRP A 2 -7.98 11.79 -23.28
CA TRP A 2 -9.16 11.20 -22.62
C TRP A 2 -9.20 9.66 -22.52
N ASN A 3 -8.40 8.91 -23.29
CA ASN A 3 -8.35 7.45 -23.15
C ASN A 3 -7.52 6.97 -21.95
N ASP A 4 -6.71 7.86 -21.34
CA ASP A 4 -5.89 7.52 -20.18
C ASP A 4 -6.70 7.58 -18.88
N THR A 5 -6.56 6.56 -18.04
CA THR A 5 -7.33 6.42 -16.80
C THR A 5 -6.95 7.48 -15.78
N ILE A 6 -5.67 7.82 -15.64
CA ILE A 6 -5.20 8.85 -14.71
C ILE A 6 -5.73 10.21 -15.15
N ALA A 7 -5.61 10.56 -16.44
CA ALA A 7 -6.12 11.82 -16.98
C ALA A 7 -7.62 12.02 -16.71
N VAL A 8 -8.44 10.97 -16.88
CA VAL A 8 -9.87 11.02 -16.60
C VAL A 8 -10.16 11.21 -15.11
N LEU A 9 -9.44 10.49 -14.25
CA LEU A 9 -9.58 10.65 -12.79
C LEU A 9 -9.16 12.05 -12.34
N THR A 10 -8.06 12.58 -12.87
CA THR A 10 -7.60 13.95 -12.58
C THR A 10 -8.62 14.99 -13.03
N TYR A 11 -9.22 14.83 -14.21
CA TYR A 11 -10.31 15.70 -14.67
C TYR A 11 -11.47 15.74 -13.66
N PHE A 12 -11.93 14.60 -13.17
CA PHE A 12 -13.01 14.56 -12.18
C PHE A 12 -12.59 15.04 -10.79
N MET A 13 -11.30 14.93 -10.43
CA MET A 13 -10.77 15.49 -9.20
C MET A 13 -10.84 17.02 -9.22
N GLU A 14 -10.45 17.63 -10.34
CA GLU A 14 -10.48 19.09 -10.53
C GLU A 14 -11.91 19.64 -10.57
N LYS A 15 -12.81 18.97 -11.31
CA LYS A 15 -14.20 19.44 -11.49
C LYS A 15 -15.11 19.16 -10.28
N GLY A 16 -14.70 18.27 -9.37
CA GLY A 16 -15.50 17.81 -8.24
C GLY A 16 -16.78 17.07 -8.64
N SER A 17 -17.61 16.71 -7.65
CA SER A 17 -18.87 15.98 -7.88
C SER A 17 -20.04 16.91 -8.28
N SER A 18 -20.01 17.46 -9.49
CA SER A 18 -21.10 18.27 -10.04
C SER A 18 -21.92 17.51 -11.08
N GLU A 19 -23.16 17.97 -11.32
CA GLU A 19 -23.95 17.47 -12.46
C GLU A 19 -23.34 17.96 -13.77
N THR A 20 -23.22 17.07 -14.74
CA THR A 20 -22.65 17.34 -16.06
C THR A 20 -23.31 16.48 -17.14
N SER A 21 -22.86 16.55 -18.39
CA SER A 21 -23.30 15.69 -19.48
C SER A 21 -22.11 15.16 -20.27
N THR A 22 -22.27 14.05 -20.98
CA THR A 22 -21.19 13.53 -21.83
C THR A 22 -20.85 14.49 -22.96
N GLY A 23 -21.79 15.31 -23.43
CA GLY A 23 -21.55 16.38 -24.40
C GLY A 23 -20.71 17.52 -23.81
N LYS A 24 -20.98 17.94 -22.57
CA LYS A 24 -20.18 18.97 -21.88
C LYS A 24 -18.75 18.50 -21.63
N ILE A 25 -18.59 17.27 -21.13
CA ILE A 25 -17.26 16.66 -20.94
C ILE A 25 -16.52 16.55 -22.28
N ALA A 26 -17.21 16.14 -23.35
CA ALA A 26 -16.63 16.02 -24.68
C ALA A 26 -16.10 17.36 -25.22
N ALA A 27 -16.84 18.45 -24.97
CA ALA A 27 -16.41 19.80 -25.29
C ALA A 27 -15.18 20.22 -24.46
N ASP A 28 -15.18 19.97 -23.14
CA ASP A 28 -14.07 20.31 -22.24
C ASP A 28 -12.75 19.62 -22.63
N VAL A 29 -12.82 18.36 -23.09
CA VAL A 29 -11.63 17.53 -23.38
C VAL A 29 -11.38 17.31 -24.87
N HIS A 30 -12.05 18.11 -25.70
CA HIS A 30 -11.92 18.15 -27.16
C HIS A 30 -11.96 16.77 -27.83
N CYS A 31 -12.98 15.97 -27.51
CA CYS A 31 -13.21 14.67 -28.13
C CYS A 31 -14.69 14.43 -28.44
N SER A 32 -15.03 13.26 -29.00
CA SER A 32 -16.44 12.95 -29.29
C SER A 32 -17.20 12.49 -28.04
N GLN A 33 -18.50 12.79 -27.99
CA GLN A 33 -19.40 12.33 -26.93
C GLN A 33 -19.40 10.80 -26.78
N GLN A 34 -19.28 10.06 -27.89
CA GLN A 34 -19.20 8.60 -27.90
C GLN A 34 -17.91 8.11 -27.23
N THR A 35 -16.78 8.80 -27.47
CA THR A 35 -15.50 8.50 -26.81
C THR A 35 -15.60 8.70 -25.30
N VAL A 36 -16.23 9.81 -24.87
CA VAL A 36 -16.51 10.05 -23.46
C VAL A 36 -17.37 8.95 -22.85
N SER A 37 -18.49 8.63 -23.49
CA SER A 37 -19.45 7.64 -23.00
C SER A 37 -18.82 6.26 -22.86
N ARG A 38 -18.00 5.84 -23.84
CA ARG A 38 -17.26 4.58 -23.82
C ARG A 38 -16.27 4.54 -22.66
N LYS A 39 -15.42 5.57 -22.52
CA LYS A 39 -14.42 5.60 -21.45
C LYS A 39 -15.07 5.66 -20.07
N LEU A 40 -16.14 6.42 -19.90
CA LEU A 40 -16.86 6.46 -18.61
C LEU A 40 -17.46 5.11 -18.24
N LYS A 41 -17.93 4.33 -19.22
CA LYS A 41 -18.39 2.96 -18.98
C LYS A 41 -17.24 2.05 -18.57
N GLU A 42 -16.12 2.10 -19.30
CA GLU A 42 -14.90 1.36 -18.95
C GLU A 42 -14.41 1.67 -17.51
N MET A 43 -14.42 2.94 -17.13
CA MET A 43 -14.02 3.39 -15.79
C MET A 43 -14.97 2.91 -14.69
N GLU A 44 -16.27 2.84 -14.98
CA GLU A 44 -17.28 2.30 -14.06
C GLU A 44 -17.19 0.77 -13.95
N ASP A 45 -17.05 0.07 -15.08
CA ASP A 45 -16.87 -1.38 -15.14
C ASP A 45 -15.59 -1.80 -14.39
N ALA A 46 -14.52 -0.99 -14.47
CA ALA A 46 -13.29 -1.19 -13.70
C ALA A 46 -13.40 -0.75 -12.22
N GLY A 47 -14.51 -0.14 -11.82
CA GLY A 47 -14.79 0.30 -10.45
C GLY A 47 -14.04 1.55 -10.00
N PHE A 48 -13.47 2.34 -10.91
CA PHE A 48 -12.73 3.57 -10.57
C PHE A 48 -13.64 4.78 -10.36
N VAL A 49 -14.84 4.76 -10.95
CA VAL A 49 -15.85 5.80 -10.78
C VAL A 49 -17.23 5.18 -10.54
N VAL A 50 -18.12 5.94 -9.94
CA VAL A 50 -19.54 5.65 -9.83
C VAL A 50 -20.31 6.69 -10.62
N ARG A 51 -21.23 6.27 -11.49
CA ARG A 51 -22.07 7.17 -12.27
C ARG A 51 -23.52 7.07 -11.81
N LYS A 52 -24.17 8.22 -11.71
CA LYS A 52 -25.62 8.32 -11.46
C LYS A 52 -26.25 9.16 -12.55
N ILE A 53 -27.23 8.62 -13.25
CA ILE A 53 -28.05 9.38 -14.20
C ILE A 53 -28.98 10.28 -13.38
N THR A 54 -29.08 11.54 -13.77
CA THR A 54 -29.98 12.53 -13.16
C THR A 54 -30.87 13.15 -14.24
N GLY A 55 -31.89 13.91 -13.84
CA GLY A 55 -32.79 14.59 -14.79
C GLY A 55 -32.06 15.58 -15.71
N ASN A 56 -30.88 16.06 -15.30
CA ASN A 56 -30.08 17.05 -16.03
C ASN A 56 -28.81 16.46 -16.68
N GLY A 57 -28.65 15.13 -16.67
CA GLY A 57 -27.50 14.45 -17.28
C GLY A 57 -26.92 13.35 -16.40
N ILE A 58 -25.66 13.49 -16.02
CA ILE A 58 -24.92 12.51 -15.22
C ILE A 58 -24.19 13.19 -14.06
N LYS A 59 -24.08 12.47 -12.95
CA LYS A 59 -23.17 12.79 -11.84
C LYS A 59 -22.13 11.68 -11.77
N VAL A 60 -20.85 12.06 -11.85
CA VAL A 60 -19.73 11.12 -11.75
C VAL A 60 -18.99 11.41 -10.45
N LYS A 61 -18.70 10.36 -9.68
CA LYS A 61 -17.90 10.44 -8.46
C LYS A 61 -16.74 9.46 -8.56
N ILE A 62 -15.54 9.88 -8.19
CA ILE A 62 -14.38 8.98 -8.05
C ILE A 62 -14.65 8.02 -6.88
N SER A 63 -14.46 6.72 -7.10
CA SER A 63 -14.59 5.71 -6.04
C SER A 63 -13.34 5.70 -5.15
N GLU A 64 -13.39 4.97 -4.02
CA GLU A 64 -12.19 4.76 -3.19
C GLU A 64 -11.04 4.10 -3.98
N LYS A 65 -11.38 3.14 -4.86
CA LYS A 65 -10.41 2.49 -5.75
C LYS A 65 -9.79 3.48 -6.74
N GLY A 66 -10.59 4.38 -7.32
CA GLY A 66 -10.09 5.44 -8.21
C GLY A 66 -9.20 6.44 -7.48
N LEU A 67 -9.56 6.80 -6.25
CA LEU A 67 -8.76 7.70 -5.42
C LEU A 67 -7.42 7.05 -5.00
N SER A 68 -7.45 5.79 -4.60
CA SER A 68 -6.25 5.01 -4.26
C SER A 68 -5.28 4.92 -5.45
N LEU A 69 -5.80 4.71 -6.67
CA LEU A 69 -4.98 4.73 -7.88
C LEU A 69 -4.30 6.10 -8.10
N LEU A 70 -5.01 7.22 -7.90
CA LEU A 70 -4.41 8.55 -8.01
C LEU A 70 -3.32 8.79 -6.96
N LYS A 71 -3.55 8.38 -5.70
CA LYS A 71 -2.56 8.47 -4.64
C LYS A 71 -1.31 7.63 -4.93
N GLN A 72 -1.50 6.41 -5.42
CA GLN A 72 -0.39 5.55 -5.83
C GLN A 72 0.43 6.22 -6.95
N GLN A 73 -0.23 6.82 -7.94
CA GLN A 73 0.46 7.56 -9.01
C GLN A 73 1.22 8.77 -8.45
N TYR A 74 0.63 9.51 -7.51
CA TYR A 74 1.31 10.62 -6.83
C TYR A 74 2.57 10.15 -6.09
N HIS A 75 2.48 9.11 -5.26
CA HIS A 75 3.64 8.59 -4.53
C HIS A 75 4.70 7.97 -5.44
N LEU A 76 4.31 7.41 -6.59
CA LEU A 76 5.26 6.94 -7.59
C LEU A 76 6.07 8.11 -8.17
N LEU A 77 5.41 9.21 -8.52
CA LEU A 77 6.09 10.41 -8.99
C LEU A 77 6.94 11.04 -7.87
N GLU A 78 6.43 11.09 -6.64
CA GLU A 78 7.18 11.53 -5.45
C GLU A 78 8.43 10.67 -5.24
N HIS A 79 8.35 9.36 -5.44
CA HIS A 79 9.50 8.46 -5.30
C HIS A 79 10.60 8.73 -6.35
N TYR A 80 10.22 9.01 -7.60
CA TYR A 80 11.20 9.25 -8.67
C TYR A 80 11.76 10.67 -8.70
N PHE A 81 10.95 11.67 -8.36
CA PHE A 81 11.29 13.08 -8.52
C PHE A 81 11.45 13.83 -7.20
N GLY A 82 11.09 13.23 -6.07
CA GLY A 82 11.21 13.83 -4.75
C GLY A 82 12.67 13.98 -4.31
N ASN A 83 12.97 15.09 -3.65
CA ASN A 83 14.28 15.35 -3.04
C ASN A 83 14.50 14.62 -1.70
N SER A 84 13.48 13.95 -1.17
CA SER A 84 13.52 13.24 0.10
C SER A 84 14.12 11.84 -0.06
N LYS A 85 14.82 11.37 0.98
CA LYS A 85 15.38 10.02 1.06
C LYS A 85 14.29 8.99 0.72
N LYS A 86 14.67 7.90 0.02
CA LYS A 86 13.81 6.82 -0.53
C LYS A 86 12.94 6.04 0.47
N GLY A 87 12.73 6.56 1.68
CA GLY A 87 12.01 5.89 2.75
C GLY A 87 10.58 6.38 2.95
N ILE A 88 9.90 5.73 3.90
CA ILE A 88 8.56 6.08 4.38
C ILE A 88 8.59 6.27 5.90
N VAL A 89 7.70 7.12 6.41
CA VAL A 89 7.49 7.29 7.85
C VAL A 89 6.34 6.39 8.29
N GLY A 90 6.52 5.73 9.43
CA GLY A 90 5.48 4.96 10.09
C GLY A 90 5.37 5.31 11.56
N THR A 91 4.14 5.31 12.07
CA THR A 91 3.83 5.56 13.48
C THR A 91 3.67 4.25 14.22
N VAL A 92 4.39 4.07 15.31
CA VAL A 92 4.33 2.85 16.12
C VAL A 92 2.95 2.66 16.72
N VAL A 93 2.38 1.47 16.52
CA VAL A 93 1.08 1.09 17.08
C VAL A 93 1.15 -0.27 17.76
N SER A 94 0.35 -0.48 18.79
CA SER A 94 0.15 -1.81 19.37
C SER A 94 -0.72 -2.67 18.46
N GLY A 95 -0.34 -3.95 18.29
CA GLY A 95 -1.16 -4.95 17.61
C GLY A 95 -1.85 -5.89 18.60
N LEU A 96 -2.53 -6.91 18.06
CA LEU A 96 -3.22 -7.94 18.86
C LEU A 96 -2.27 -8.99 19.47
N GLY A 97 -0.95 -8.83 19.31
CA GLY A 97 0.06 -9.78 19.81
C GLY A 97 0.19 -11.08 19.00
N GLU A 98 -0.57 -11.23 17.92
CA GLU A 98 -0.56 -12.45 17.07
C GLU A 98 0.80 -12.69 16.38
N GLY A 99 1.55 -11.63 16.08
CA GLY A 99 2.87 -11.72 15.43
C GLY A 99 3.84 -12.63 16.18
N LYS A 100 3.80 -12.64 17.52
CA LYS A 100 4.63 -13.53 18.35
C LYS A 100 4.36 -15.01 18.06
N TYR A 101 3.09 -15.39 17.92
CA TYR A 101 2.71 -16.75 17.62
C TYR A 101 3.22 -17.17 16.23
N TYR A 102 3.07 -16.33 15.21
CA TYR A 102 3.55 -16.68 13.87
C TYR A 102 5.08 -16.72 13.79
N MET A 103 5.79 -15.77 14.43
CA MET A 103 7.25 -15.72 14.40
C MET A 103 7.90 -16.84 15.21
N SER A 104 7.17 -17.50 16.13
CA SER A 104 7.70 -18.64 16.89
C SER A 104 7.68 -19.96 16.13
N LEU A 105 6.88 -20.07 15.06
CA LEU A 105 6.69 -21.32 14.29
C LEU A 105 7.96 -21.75 13.55
N GLN A 106 8.35 -23.00 13.76
CA GLN A 106 9.58 -23.57 13.19
C GLN A 106 9.63 -23.48 11.66
N GLY A 107 8.51 -23.72 10.98
CA GLY A 107 8.44 -23.67 9.51
C GLY A 107 8.74 -22.28 8.93
N TYR A 108 8.51 -21.20 9.69
CA TYR A 108 8.97 -19.87 9.31
C TYR A 108 10.41 -19.60 9.75
N LYS A 109 10.78 -19.95 10.99
CA LYS A 109 12.13 -19.71 11.54
C LYS A 109 13.25 -20.28 10.67
N GLU A 110 13.10 -21.50 10.18
CA GLU A 110 14.10 -22.14 9.31
C GLU A 110 14.28 -21.39 7.98
N GLN A 111 13.17 -20.89 7.43
CA GLN A 111 13.19 -20.10 6.21
C GLN A 111 13.74 -18.69 6.45
N PHE A 112 13.48 -18.09 7.61
CA PHE A 112 14.09 -16.80 7.95
C PHE A 112 15.60 -16.92 8.10
N ALA A 113 16.07 -17.91 8.85
CA ALA A 113 17.51 -18.14 9.03
C ALA A 113 18.23 -18.36 7.69
N SER A 114 17.63 -19.16 6.79
CA SER A 114 18.24 -19.47 5.49
C SER A 114 18.09 -18.38 4.43
N LYS A 115 16.96 -17.64 4.40
CA LYS A 115 16.66 -16.67 3.34
C LYS A 115 16.92 -15.21 3.74
N LEU A 116 16.78 -14.86 5.02
CA LEU A 116 17.05 -13.52 5.55
C LEU A 116 18.43 -13.41 6.22
N GLY A 117 19.08 -14.55 6.49
CA GLY A 117 20.38 -14.59 7.15
C GLY A 117 20.33 -14.43 8.68
N TYR A 118 19.14 -14.41 9.28
CA TYR A 118 18.96 -14.36 10.73
C TYR A 118 17.62 -14.95 11.16
N THR A 119 17.52 -15.34 12.43
CA THR A 119 16.25 -15.70 13.06
C THR A 119 15.66 -14.44 13.73
N PRO A 120 14.46 -13.98 13.31
CA PRO A 120 13.83 -12.83 13.92
C PRO A 120 13.49 -13.05 15.40
N PHE A 121 13.43 -11.96 16.15
CA PHE A 121 12.79 -11.93 17.46
C PHE A 121 11.33 -12.40 17.34
N GLU A 122 10.81 -13.09 18.36
CA GLU A 122 9.43 -13.60 18.37
C GLU A 122 8.41 -12.47 18.62
N GLY A 123 8.25 -11.61 17.62
CA GLY A 123 7.32 -10.50 17.63
C GLY A 123 7.48 -9.64 16.39
N THR A 124 6.50 -8.78 16.16
CA THR A 124 6.52 -7.79 15.07
C THR A 124 6.35 -6.39 15.65
N LEU A 125 7.04 -5.41 15.07
CA LEU A 125 6.74 -4.00 15.29
C LEU A 125 5.67 -3.60 14.27
N ASN A 126 4.52 -3.16 14.76
CA ASN A 126 3.45 -2.68 13.88
C ASN A 126 3.57 -1.18 13.70
N LEU A 127 3.49 -0.75 12.45
CA LEU A 127 3.60 0.65 12.06
C LEU A 127 2.37 1.04 11.25
N GLN A 128 1.64 2.05 11.70
CA GLN A 128 0.66 2.73 10.88
C GLN A 128 1.39 3.54 9.80
N VAL A 129 1.08 3.31 8.53
CA VAL A 129 1.76 3.93 7.37
C VAL A 129 0.74 4.33 6.32
N ASP A 130 1.07 5.32 5.50
CA ASP A 130 0.31 5.56 4.27
C ASP A 130 0.43 4.33 3.35
N LYS A 131 -0.70 3.68 3.11
CA LYS A 131 -0.77 2.44 2.34
C LYS A 131 -0.24 2.63 0.92
N GLU A 132 -0.66 3.67 0.22
CA GLU A 132 -0.24 3.88 -1.16
C GLU A 132 1.25 4.20 -1.25
N LYS A 133 1.78 4.98 -0.31
CA LYS A 133 3.22 5.26 -0.22
C LYS A 133 4.03 4.01 0.11
N ARG A 134 3.55 3.17 1.04
CA ARG A 134 4.16 1.89 1.38
C ARG A 134 4.20 0.95 0.19
N ASP A 135 3.10 0.82 -0.55
CA ASP A 135 3.01 -0.07 -1.70
C ASP A 135 4.00 0.34 -2.81
N VAL A 136 4.16 1.65 -3.04
CA VAL A 136 5.22 2.20 -3.92
C VAL A 136 6.61 1.90 -3.37
N PHE A 137 6.86 2.15 -2.09
CA PHE A 137 8.15 1.91 -1.44
C PHE A 137 8.60 0.46 -1.62
N VAL A 138 7.76 -0.52 -1.22
CA VAL A 138 8.12 -1.94 -1.30
C VAL A 138 8.21 -2.47 -2.74
N SER A 139 7.51 -1.84 -3.71
CA SER A 139 7.62 -2.23 -5.12
C SER A 139 9.02 -2.01 -5.72
N SER A 140 9.83 -1.15 -5.09
CA SER A 140 11.21 -0.88 -5.48
C SER A 140 12.25 -1.79 -4.80
N LEU A 141 11.82 -2.59 -3.81
CA LEU A 141 12.70 -3.42 -2.99
C LEU A 141 12.76 -4.86 -3.49
N GLN A 142 13.82 -5.57 -3.11
CA GLN A 142 13.96 -6.99 -3.42
C GLN A 142 12.91 -7.80 -2.66
N ARG A 143 12.11 -8.56 -3.40
CA ARG A 143 11.13 -9.47 -2.85
C ARG A 143 11.78 -10.78 -2.38
N ILE A 144 11.61 -11.13 -1.11
CA ILE A 144 12.05 -12.43 -0.56
C ILE A 144 10.84 -13.27 -0.18
N MET A 145 10.69 -14.43 -0.83
CA MET A 145 9.54 -15.32 -0.63
C MET A 145 9.78 -16.30 0.51
N ILE A 146 8.87 -16.32 1.48
CA ILE A 146 8.80 -17.33 2.54
C ILE A 146 7.59 -18.20 2.26
N SER A 147 7.84 -19.49 2.00
CA SER A 147 6.81 -20.44 1.59
C SER A 147 5.90 -20.78 2.76
N GLY A 148 4.62 -20.98 2.47
CA GLY A 148 3.70 -21.59 3.44
C GLY A 148 4.08 -23.03 3.74
N PHE A 149 3.54 -23.56 4.84
CA PHE A 149 3.79 -24.93 5.30
C PHE A 149 2.56 -25.50 6.00
N VAL A 150 2.55 -26.81 6.18
CA VAL A 150 1.45 -27.55 6.81
C VAL A 150 1.94 -28.17 8.11
N THR A 151 1.17 -28.02 9.18
CA THR A 151 1.36 -28.75 10.44
C THR A 151 0.24 -29.77 10.63
N LYS A 152 0.32 -30.59 11.69
CA LYS A 152 -0.76 -31.52 12.05
C LYS A 152 -2.09 -30.82 12.37
N GLU A 153 -2.03 -29.55 12.78
CA GLU A 153 -3.18 -28.77 13.24
C GLU A 153 -3.81 -27.95 12.13
N ARG A 154 -2.99 -27.30 11.28
CA ARG A 154 -3.47 -26.38 10.24
C ARG A 154 -2.41 -26.12 9.16
N THR A 155 -2.86 -25.47 8.09
CA THR A 155 -2.00 -24.91 7.05
C THR A 155 -1.69 -23.44 7.34
N PHE A 156 -0.46 -23.04 7.11
CA PHE A 156 0.02 -21.66 7.19
C PHE A 156 0.36 -21.15 5.78
N GLY A 157 -0.14 -19.96 5.45
CA GLY A 157 0.12 -19.33 4.15
C GLY A 157 1.57 -18.86 4.00
N GLY A 158 2.00 -18.55 2.79
CA GLY A 158 3.29 -17.88 2.59
C GLY A 158 3.27 -16.43 3.02
N LEU A 159 4.45 -15.84 3.16
CA LEU A 159 4.64 -14.41 3.33
C LEU A 159 5.78 -13.91 2.45
N VAL A 160 5.82 -12.60 2.28
CA VAL A 160 6.82 -11.88 1.52
C VAL A 160 7.56 -10.94 2.47
N ALA A 161 8.88 -10.96 2.42
CA ALA A 161 9.74 -10.06 3.18
C ALA A 161 10.47 -9.08 2.24
N TYR A 162 10.61 -7.84 2.69
CA TYR A 162 11.35 -6.78 2.00
C TYR A 162 12.41 -6.20 2.95
N PRO A 163 13.71 -6.21 2.58
CA PRO A 163 14.77 -5.69 3.44
C PRO A 163 14.64 -4.18 3.61
N ILE A 164 14.85 -3.70 4.83
CA ILE A 164 14.77 -2.28 5.19
C ILE A 164 15.74 -1.93 6.33
N THR A 165 16.05 -0.64 6.43
CA THR A 165 16.64 -0.05 7.64
C THR A 165 15.59 0.76 8.40
N ILE A 166 15.38 0.46 9.68
CA ILE A 166 14.56 1.25 10.61
C ILE A 166 15.46 2.32 11.23
N SER A 167 15.06 3.59 11.15
CA SER A 167 15.82 4.72 11.70
C SER A 167 14.94 5.61 12.57
N VAL A 168 15.43 5.95 13.77
CA VAL A 168 14.77 6.86 14.73
C VAL A 168 15.81 7.45 15.68
N ASN A 169 15.73 8.76 15.97
CA ASN A 169 16.64 9.44 16.92
C ASN A 169 18.14 9.13 16.71
N GLY A 170 18.57 9.03 15.45
CA GLY A 170 19.95 8.68 15.06
C GLY A 170 20.33 7.21 15.22
N LYS A 171 19.50 6.37 15.83
CA LYS A 171 19.68 4.91 15.90
C LYS A 171 19.20 4.26 14.60
N LYS A 172 19.85 3.15 14.22
CA LYS A 172 19.51 2.36 13.03
C LYS A 172 19.52 0.87 13.34
N VAL A 173 18.54 0.14 12.81
CA VAL A 173 18.44 -1.33 12.91
C VAL A 173 18.02 -1.89 11.56
N GLU A 174 18.71 -2.92 11.09
CA GLU A 174 18.32 -3.67 9.90
C GLU A 174 17.15 -4.61 10.21
N GLY A 175 16.25 -4.76 9.27
CA GLY A 175 15.09 -5.62 9.42
C GLY A 175 14.40 -5.89 8.10
N HIS A 176 13.18 -6.43 8.20
CA HIS A 176 12.33 -6.69 7.04
C HIS A 176 10.91 -6.25 7.33
N VAL A 177 10.25 -5.63 6.35
CA VAL A 177 8.79 -5.51 6.35
C VAL A 177 8.23 -6.82 5.80
N ILE A 178 7.21 -7.38 6.46
CA ILE A 178 6.56 -8.62 6.05
C ILE A 178 5.08 -8.43 5.70
N PHE A 179 4.63 -9.21 4.72
CA PHE A 179 3.25 -9.23 4.26
C PHE A 179 2.79 -10.66 3.95
N PRO A 180 1.56 -11.06 4.31
CA PRO A 180 1.02 -12.34 3.85
C PRO A 180 0.91 -12.37 2.32
N GLU A 181 1.15 -13.53 1.70
CA GLU A 181 1.14 -13.67 0.24
C GLU A 181 -0.25 -13.45 -0.39
N ARG A 182 -1.32 -13.79 0.34
CA ARG A 182 -2.70 -13.92 -0.20
C ARG A 182 -3.69 -12.90 0.34
N THR A 183 -3.25 -11.78 0.91
CA THR A 183 -4.17 -10.73 1.37
C THR A 183 -4.12 -9.51 0.46
N THR A 184 -5.30 -9.04 0.03
CA THR A 184 -5.49 -7.63 -0.29
C THR A 184 -5.16 -6.85 0.97
N HIS A 185 -3.99 -6.19 1.01
CA HIS A 185 -3.56 -5.38 2.15
C HIS A 185 -4.51 -4.19 2.32
N THR A 186 -5.64 -4.41 2.99
CA THR A 186 -6.63 -3.38 3.32
C THR A 186 -6.25 -2.60 4.57
N LYS A 187 -5.24 -3.06 5.31
CA LYS A 187 -4.75 -2.40 6.51
C LYS A 187 -3.65 -1.41 6.15
N ASP A 188 -3.74 -0.22 6.71
CA ASP A 188 -2.73 0.83 6.68
C ASP A 188 -1.61 0.54 7.69
N THR A 189 -1.27 -0.73 7.86
CA THR A 189 -0.28 -1.20 8.83
C THR A 189 0.80 -1.99 8.12
N ALA A 190 2.05 -1.77 8.49
CA ALA A 190 3.21 -2.57 8.11
C ALA A 190 3.71 -3.33 9.34
N GLU A 191 4.04 -4.61 9.17
CA GLU A 191 4.66 -5.42 10.22
C GLU A 191 6.16 -5.53 9.94
N VAL A 192 6.98 -5.19 10.93
CA VAL A 192 8.44 -5.19 10.81
C VAL A 192 9.04 -6.24 11.73
N ILE A 193 9.98 -7.02 11.19
CA ILE A 193 10.75 -8.03 11.92
C ILE A 193 12.23 -7.70 11.90
N ALA A 194 12.92 -7.99 12.99
CA ALA A 194 14.37 -7.82 13.13
C ALA A 194 14.94 -8.91 14.03
N ASN A 195 16.27 -9.01 14.10
CA ASN A 195 16.95 -9.97 14.99
C ASN A 195 16.87 -9.60 16.49
N ALA A 196 16.18 -8.51 16.83
CA ALA A 196 16.04 -7.99 18.19
C ALA A 196 14.63 -7.44 18.44
N ASN A 197 14.25 -7.30 19.71
CA ASN A 197 13.04 -6.57 20.09
C ASN A 197 13.22 -5.08 19.73
N LEU A 198 12.53 -4.64 18.68
CA LEU A 198 12.66 -3.26 18.16
C LEU A 198 12.21 -2.20 19.16
N ARG A 199 11.19 -2.48 19.99
CA ARG A 199 10.73 -1.51 21.00
C ARG A 199 11.78 -1.27 22.06
N GLU A 200 12.40 -2.32 22.58
CA GLU A 200 13.50 -2.20 23.55
C GLU A 200 14.75 -1.59 22.91
N ARG A 201 15.12 -2.08 21.72
CA ARG A 201 16.38 -1.68 21.06
C ARG A 201 16.39 -0.22 20.62
N LEU A 202 15.24 0.29 20.17
CA LEU A 202 15.08 1.65 19.69
C LEU A 202 14.39 2.58 20.70
N GLU A 203 14.01 2.06 21.88
CA GLU A 203 13.28 2.78 22.94
C GLU A 203 11.95 3.37 22.45
N LEU A 204 11.15 2.57 21.74
CA LEU A 204 9.92 2.99 21.08
C LEU A 204 8.66 2.75 21.93
N ASN A 205 7.81 3.77 21.98
CA ASN A 205 6.47 3.76 22.52
C ASN A 205 5.43 3.87 21.40
N ASP A 206 4.16 3.61 21.72
CA ASP A 206 3.08 3.90 20.79
C ASP A 206 3.03 5.40 20.47
N ASN A 207 2.74 5.69 19.20
CA ASN A 207 2.76 7.02 18.58
C ASN A 207 4.16 7.59 18.25
N ASP A 208 5.24 6.87 18.56
CA ASP A 208 6.56 7.28 18.07
C ASP A 208 6.66 7.11 16.55
N GLU A 209 7.35 8.05 15.89
CA GLU A 209 7.60 7.98 14.46
C GLU A 209 8.95 7.34 14.16
N VAL A 210 8.95 6.41 13.20
CA VAL A 210 10.16 5.79 12.67
C VAL A 210 10.21 5.95 11.16
N THR A 211 11.42 6.03 10.61
CA THR A 211 11.63 6.00 9.15
C THR A 211 12.06 4.60 8.73
N LEU A 212 11.44 4.07 7.69
CA LEU A 212 11.87 2.86 6.97
C LEU A 212 12.52 3.30 5.67
N SER A 213 13.71 2.81 5.35
CA SER A 213 14.44 3.15 4.12
C SER A 213 15.11 1.95 3.48
#